data_AF-A0A847BWT8-F1
#
_entry.id   AF-A0A847BWT8-F1
#
_cell.length_a   1.000
_cell.length_b   1.000
_cell.length_c   1.000
_cell.angle_alpha   90.00
_cell.angle_beta   90.00
_cell.angle_gamma   90.00
#
_symmetry.space_group_name_H-M   'P 1'
#
loop_
_entity.id
_entity.type
_entity.pdbx_description
1 polymer ?
#
loop_
_entity_poly.entity_id
_entity_poly.type
_entity_poly.pdbx_seq_one_letter_code
_entity_poly.pdbx_strand_id
1 'polypeptide(L)'
;LFAIPLPAQFLALMTIPLQLFVTKATVLLASWSGIPIYHEGNIIHLPQQTFHVVQACSGLRSISALLAIAAVVCYFILRRWISRGLLFSLVVPIAVAVNIFRVFAMVAASYHLGLDLTQGAPHTILGVVVFAAAMVLFLFFGKGFSRWEK
;
A
#
# COMPACT_ATOMS: atom_id res chain seq x y z
N LEU A 1 26.52 5.36 0.59
CA LEU A 1 26.03 6.72 0.89
C LEU A 1 24.52 6.89 0.63
N PHE A 2 23.71 5.83 0.69
CA PHE A 2 22.34 5.79 0.10
C PHE A 2 21.25 5.41 1.11
N ALA A 3 21.39 5.83 2.36
CA ALA A 3 20.38 5.65 3.39
C ALA A 3 20.66 6.62 4.55
N ILE A 4 20.53 7.92 4.31
CA ILE A 4 20.21 8.81 5.41
C ILE A 4 18.71 8.65 5.59
N PRO A 5 18.23 8.00 6.67
CA PRO A 5 16.80 7.95 6.94
C PRO A 5 16.32 9.40 6.99
N LEU A 6 15.40 9.75 6.09
CA LEU A 6 14.74 11.05 6.11
C LEU A 6 14.27 11.31 7.55
N PRO A 7 14.46 12.52 8.09
CA PRO A 7 14.14 12.81 9.48
C PRO A 7 12.70 12.37 9.75
N ALA A 8 12.50 11.63 10.84
CA ALA A 8 11.22 10.96 11.14
C ALA A 8 10.03 11.94 11.10
N GLN A 9 10.28 13.22 11.37
CA GLN A 9 9.27 14.28 11.32
C GLN A 9 8.73 14.52 9.90
N PHE A 10 9.60 14.52 8.88
CA PHE A 10 9.19 14.69 7.48
C PHE A 10 8.42 13.48 6.96
N LEU A 11 8.85 12.28 7.33
CA LEU A 11 8.15 11.05 6.98
C LEU A 11 6.76 11.01 7.63
N ALA A 12 6.65 11.41 8.90
CA ALA A 12 5.39 11.49 9.63
C ALA A 12 4.42 12.50 8.97
N LEU A 13 4.92 13.67 8.56
CA LEU A 13 4.11 14.71 7.92
C LEU A 13 3.42 14.22 6.64
N MET A 14 4.11 13.40 5.84
CA MET A 14 3.58 12.86 4.59
C MET A 14 2.71 11.61 4.81
N THR A 15 3.02 10.81 5.83
CA THR A 15 2.33 9.53 6.07
C THR A 15 1.00 9.67 6.78
N ILE A 16 0.84 10.65 7.69
CA ILE A 16 -0.43 10.91 8.38
C ILE A 16 -1.61 11.17 7.42
N PRO A 17 -1.55 12.13 6.48
CA PRO A 17 -2.67 12.38 5.57
C PRO A 17 -2.95 11.16 4.69
N LEU A 18 -1.91 10.42 4.31
CA LEU A 18 -2.05 9.20 3.54
C LEU A 18 -2.74 8.08 4.33
N GLN A 19 -2.40 7.90 5.61
CA GLN A 19 -3.05 6.93 6.48
C GLN A 19 -4.55 7.24 6.64
N LEU A 20 -4.89 8.52 6.81
CA LEU A 20 -6.30 8.94 6.89
C LEU A 20 -7.05 8.65 5.58
N PHE A 21 -6.41 8.90 4.43
CA PHE A 21 -6.99 8.57 3.13
C PHE A 21 -7.22 7.06 2.98
N VAL A 22 -6.20 6.26 3.31
CA VAL A 22 -6.28 4.79 3.26
C VAL A 22 -7.37 4.27 4.20
N THR A 23 -7.50 4.85 5.40
CA THR A 23 -8.54 4.49 6.37
C THR A 23 -9.93 4.75 5.78
N LYS A 24 -10.19 5.95 5.27
CA LYS A 24 -11.48 6.31 4.66
C LYS A 24 -11.83 5.43 3.46
N ALA A 25 -10.86 5.19 2.57
CA ALA A 25 -11.05 4.33 1.41
C ALA A 25 -11.36 2.88 1.81
N THR A 26 -10.65 2.37 2.82
CA THR A 26 -10.89 1.03 3.36
C THR A 26 -12.28 0.93 3.98
N VAL A 27 -12.68 1.93 4.75
CA VAL A 27 -14.02 1.99 5.37
C VAL A 27 -15.10 1.98 4.30
N LEU A 28 -14.96 2.79 3.25
CA LEU A 28 -15.92 2.81 2.14
C LEU A 28 -16.06 1.43 1.48
N LEU A 29 -14.95 0.77 1.17
CA LEU A 29 -14.94 -0.57 0.60
C LEU A 29 -15.58 -1.62 1.52
N ALA A 30 -15.28 -1.55 2.82
CA ALA A 30 -15.83 -2.46 3.81
C ALA A 30 -17.34 -2.24 4.03
N SER A 31 -17.80 -0.99 4.05
CA SER A 31 -19.24 -0.67 4.04
C SER A 31 -19.95 -1.21 2.80
N TRP A 32 -19.33 -1.10 1.62
CA TRP A 32 -19.89 -1.68 0.38
C TRP A 32 -19.95 -3.21 0.41
N SER A 33 -19.02 -3.87 1.10
CA SER A 33 -19.08 -5.32 1.33
C SER A 33 -20.04 -5.74 2.46
N GLY A 34 -20.77 -4.81 3.07
CA GLY A 34 -21.73 -5.09 4.14
C GLY A 34 -21.11 -5.32 5.51
N ILE A 35 -19.85 -4.94 5.71
CA ILE A 35 -19.16 -5.07 6.99
C ILE A 35 -19.57 -3.86 7.87
N PRO A 36 -20.14 -4.08 9.07
CA PRO A 36 -20.48 -3.01 10.00
C PRO A 36 -19.19 -2.50 10.66
N ILE A 37 -18.72 -1.34 10.23
CA ILE A 37 -17.47 -0.73 10.69
C ILE A 37 -17.64 0.76 10.97
N TYR A 38 -16.89 1.22 11.96
CA TYR A 38 -16.77 2.62 12.33
C TYR A 38 -15.29 3.00 12.38
N HIS A 39 -14.95 4.28 12.24
CA HIS A 39 -13.56 4.72 12.30
C HIS A 39 -13.41 6.05 13.03
N GLU A 40 -12.31 6.20 13.77
CA GLU A 40 -11.89 7.44 14.41
C GLU A 40 -10.47 7.76 13.98
N GLY A 41 -10.32 8.78 13.12
CA GLY A 41 -9.03 9.12 12.52
C GLY A 41 -8.45 7.96 11.70
N ASN A 42 -7.39 7.34 12.19
CA ASN A 42 -6.68 6.21 11.58
C ASN A 42 -6.91 4.88 12.33
N ILE A 43 -7.94 4.82 13.18
CA ILE A 43 -8.35 3.61 13.91
C ILE A 43 -9.68 3.15 13.33
N ILE A 44 -9.77 1.86 12.98
CA ILE A 44 -11.00 1.23 12.48
C ILE A 44 -11.52 0.30 13.58
N HIS A 45 -12.79 0.46 13.94
CA HIS A 45 -13.48 -0.33 14.95
C HIS A 45 -14.37 -1.37 14.26
N LEU A 46 -14.10 -2.65 14.51
CA LEU A 46 -14.97 -3.76 14.18
C LEU A 46 -15.61 -4.29 15.47
N PRO A 47 -16.74 -5.00 15.38
CA PRO A 47 -17.37 -5.64 16.54
C PRO A 47 -16.43 -6.58 17.29
N GLN A 48 -15.55 -7.28 16.57
CA GLN A 48 -14.63 -8.26 17.17
C GLN A 48 -13.27 -7.67 17.60
N GLN A 49 -12.81 -6.58 16.97
CA GLN A 49 -11.44 -6.08 17.14
C GLN A 49 -11.29 -4.62 16.67
N THR A 50 -10.28 -3.92 17.18
CA THR A 50 -9.84 -2.62 16.69
C THR A 50 -8.56 -2.73 15.84
N PHE A 51 -8.54 -2.01 14.72
CA PHE A 51 -7.44 -2.00 13.75
C PHE A 51 -6.78 -0.62 13.71
N HIS A 52 -5.51 -0.57 14.12
CA HIS A 52 -4.69 0.63 13.97
C HIS A 52 -4.09 0.66 12.56
N VAL A 53 -4.57 1.56 11.71
CA VAL A 53 -4.03 1.72 10.35
C VAL A 53 -2.57 2.15 10.39
N VAL A 54 -2.11 2.80 11.47
CA VAL A 54 -0.68 3.08 11.70
C VAL A 54 0.16 1.80 11.71
N GLN A 55 -0.30 0.73 12.36
CA GLN A 55 0.42 -0.54 12.43
C GLN A 55 0.27 -1.34 11.13
N ALA A 56 -0.92 -1.33 10.53
CA ALA A 56 -1.11 -1.90 9.20
C ALA A 56 -0.19 -1.22 8.16
N CYS A 57 -0.05 0.10 8.26
CA CYS A 57 0.88 0.90 7.47
C CYS A 57 2.31 0.85 7.99
N SER A 58 2.66 0.43 9.22
CA SER A 58 4.06 0.42 9.67
C SER A 58 4.91 -0.65 8.94
N GLY A 59 4.24 -1.59 8.25
CA GLY A 59 4.79 -2.35 7.12
C GLY A 59 5.23 -1.50 5.91
N LEU A 60 5.17 -0.17 6.00
CA LEU A 60 5.64 0.83 5.04
C LEU A 60 7.13 0.65 4.68
N ARG A 61 7.93 -0.10 5.47
CA ARG A 61 9.27 -0.54 5.07
C ARG A 61 9.26 -1.42 3.82
N SER A 62 8.25 -2.25 3.64
CA SER A 62 8.09 -3.09 2.45
C SER A 62 7.53 -2.30 1.27
N ILE A 63 6.72 -1.27 1.52
CA ILE A 63 6.20 -0.37 0.48
C ILE A 63 7.29 0.61 0.01
N SER A 64 8.11 1.15 0.90
CA SER A 64 9.27 1.98 0.52
C SER A 64 10.31 1.16 -0.24
N ALA A 65 10.50 -0.12 0.11
CA ALA A 65 11.28 -1.06 -0.69
C ALA A 65 10.65 -1.30 -2.07
N LEU A 66 9.33 -1.49 -2.15
CA LEU A 66 8.61 -1.61 -3.43
C LEU A 66 8.73 -0.32 -4.26
N LEU A 67 8.63 0.85 -3.63
CA LEU A 67 8.79 2.16 -4.26
C LEU A 67 10.21 2.33 -4.80
N ALA A 68 11.22 1.95 -4.01
CA ALA A 68 12.62 1.99 -4.40
C ALA A 68 12.90 1.04 -5.57
N ILE A 69 12.40 -0.19 -5.52
CA ILE A 69 12.52 -1.17 -6.61
C ILE A 69 11.78 -0.66 -7.85
N ALA A 70 10.56 -0.16 -7.71
CA ALA A 70 9.78 0.42 -8.81
C ALA A 70 10.52 1.61 -9.47
N ALA A 71 11.15 2.48 -8.68
CA ALA A 71 11.96 3.58 -9.17
C ALA A 71 13.19 3.10 -9.94
N VAL A 72 13.91 2.08 -9.43
CA VAL A 72 15.06 1.47 -10.12
C VAL A 72 14.62 0.81 -11.44
N VAL A 73 13.54 0.03 -11.42
CA VAL A 73 13.00 -0.63 -12.60
C VAL A 73 12.55 0.41 -13.65
N CYS A 74 11.89 1.49 -13.23
CA CYS A 74 11.51 2.61 -14.10
C CYS A 74 12.73 3.26 -14.78
N TYR A 75 13.82 3.44 -14.02
CA TYR A 75 15.06 4.04 -14.52
C TYR A 75 15.74 3.16 -15.60
N PHE A 76 15.76 1.84 -15.41
CA PHE A 76 16.42 0.92 -16.32
C PHE A 76 15.56 0.52 -17.55
N ILE A 77 14.23 0.51 -17.45
CA ILE A 77 13.36 0.03 -18.53
C ILE A 77 13.05 1.12 -19.58
N LEU A 78 12.96 2.40 -19.20
CA LEU A 78 12.51 3.46 -20.11
C LEU A 78 13.65 4.38 -20.57
N ARG A 79 13.64 4.78 -21.84
CA ARG A 79 14.72 5.56 -22.46
C ARG A 79 14.42 7.06 -22.53
N ARG A 80 13.14 7.44 -22.67
CA ARG A 80 12.64 8.83 -22.72
C ARG A 80 12.32 9.37 -21.32
N TRP A 81 12.76 10.60 -21.07
CA TRP A 81 12.53 11.33 -19.83
C TRP A 81 11.04 11.56 -19.50
N ILE A 82 10.19 11.76 -20.52
CA ILE A 82 8.75 11.97 -20.34
C ILE A 82 8.07 10.68 -19.83
N SER A 83 8.40 9.53 -20.43
CA SER A 83 7.84 8.24 -20.03
C SER A 83 8.29 7.83 -18.62
N ARG A 84 9.54 8.15 -18.25
CA ARG A 84 10.05 7.99 -16.88
C ARG A 84 9.25 8.81 -15.86
N GLY A 85 8.98 10.07 -16.18
CA GLY A 85 8.19 10.96 -15.32
C GLY A 85 6.76 10.48 -15.12
N LEU A 86 6.10 10.02 -16.19
CA LEU A 86 4.73 9.52 -16.10
C LEU A 86 4.64 8.20 -15.33
N LEU A 87 5.56 7.26 -15.56
CA LEU A 87 5.57 5.99 -14.82
C LEU A 87 5.91 6.22 -13.33
N PHE A 88 6.81 7.16 -13.02
CA PHE A 88 7.11 7.53 -11.63
C PHE A 88 5.89 8.12 -10.92
N SER A 89 5.08 8.94 -11.60
CA SER A 89 3.84 9.46 -11.02
C SER A 89 2.83 8.35 -10.74
N LEU A 90 2.83 7.27 -11.53
CA LEU A 90 2.01 6.07 -11.36
C LEU A 90 2.43 5.20 -10.17
N VAL A 91 3.69 5.27 -9.72
CA VAL A 91 4.17 4.49 -8.56
C VAL A 91 3.40 4.83 -7.29
N VAL A 92 3.18 6.12 -7.04
CA VAL A 92 2.46 6.59 -5.85
C VAL A 92 1.03 6.04 -5.79
N PRO A 93 0.14 6.26 -6.78
CA PRO A 93 -1.24 5.76 -6.72
C PRO A 93 -1.30 4.23 -6.69
N ILE A 94 -0.38 3.51 -7.36
CA ILE A 94 -0.31 2.04 -7.25
C ILE A 94 0.02 1.63 -5.81
N ALA A 95 1.03 2.24 -5.19
CA ALA A 95 1.40 1.94 -3.81
C ALA A 95 0.25 2.23 -2.82
N VAL A 96 -0.49 3.33 -3.03
CA VAL A 96 -1.66 3.67 -2.22
C VAL A 96 -2.79 2.65 -2.42
N ALA A 97 -3.12 2.29 -3.66
CA ALA A 97 -4.18 1.34 -3.98
C ALA A 97 -3.90 -0.05 -3.37
N VAL A 98 -2.66 -0.54 -3.51
CA VAL A 98 -2.20 -1.79 -2.91
C VAL A 98 -2.32 -1.75 -1.39
N ASN A 99 -1.99 -0.61 -0.77
CA ASN A 99 -2.10 -0.46 0.68
C ASN A 99 -3.56 -0.45 1.15
N ILE A 100 -4.47 0.21 0.44
CA ILE A 100 -5.91 0.15 0.71
C ILE A 100 -6.39 -1.29 0.67
N PHE A 101 -6.03 -2.03 -0.39
CA PHE A 101 -6.43 -3.43 -0.53
C PHE A 101 -5.88 -4.29 0.61
N ARG A 102 -4.65 -4.03 1.07
CA ARG A 102 -4.05 -4.74 2.21
C ARG A 102 -4.83 -4.51 3.51
N VAL A 103 -5.12 -3.25 3.85
CA VAL A 103 -5.89 -2.92 5.07
C VAL A 103 -7.30 -3.51 4.97
N PHE A 104 -7.95 -3.38 3.82
CA PHE A 104 -9.24 -3.98 3.55
C PHE A 104 -9.21 -5.51 3.71
N ALA A 105 -8.23 -6.20 3.15
CA ALA A 105 -8.10 -7.65 3.27
C ALA A 105 -7.91 -8.09 4.74
N MET A 106 -7.16 -7.34 5.55
CA MET A 106 -7.05 -7.61 6.98
C MET A 106 -8.39 -7.44 7.71
N VAL A 107 -9.11 -6.36 7.42
CA VAL A 107 -10.44 -6.08 7.98
C VAL A 107 -11.45 -7.16 7.58
N ALA A 108 -11.52 -7.49 6.29
CA ALA A 108 -12.46 -8.48 5.76
C ALA A 108 -12.16 -9.89 6.28
N ALA A 109 -10.90 -10.29 6.34
CA ALA A 109 -10.53 -11.59 6.90
C ALA A 109 -10.82 -11.68 8.39
N SER A 110 -10.59 -10.61 9.16
CA SER A 110 -10.96 -10.59 10.58
C SER A 110 -12.47 -10.70 10.79
N TYR A 111 -13.27 -9.98 9.99
CA TYR A 111 -14.72 -10.03 10.11
C TYR A 111 -15.32 -11.38 9.70
N HIS A 112 -14.93 -11.92 8.54
CA HIS A 112 -15.54 -13.13 7.98
C HIS A 112 -14.95 -14.44 8.51
N LEU A 113 -13.63 -14.47 8.77
CA LEU A 113 -12.92 -15.68 9.18
C LEU A 113 -12.59 -15.69 10.67
N GLY A 114 -12.81 -14.57 11.39
CA GLY A 114 -12.39 -14.43 12.79
C GLY A 114 -10.88 -14.48 12.97
N LEU A 115 -10.10 -14.34 11.89
CA LEU A 115 -8.65 -14.46 11.91
C LEU A 115 -8.01 -13.12 12.24
N ASP A 116 -7.20 -13.09 13.30
CA ASP A 116 -6.36 -11.95 13.57
C ASP A 116 -5.11 -11.97 12.67
N LEU A 117 -5.21 -11.30 11.52
CA LEU A 117 -4.09 -11.12 10.58
C LEU A 117 -3.16 -9.95 10.96
N THR A 118 -3.40 -9.30 12.10
CA THR A 118 -2.58 -8.16 12.52
C THR A 118 -1.22 -8.59 13.08
N GLN A 119 -1.07 -9.85 13.51
CA GLN A 119 0.15 -10.36 14.14
C GLN A 119 0.58 -11.73 13.62
N GLY A 120 1.83 -12.10 13.91
CA GLY A 120 2.39 -13.43 13.62
C GLY A 120 2.67 -13.73 12.15
N ALA A 121 2.75 -15.03 11.82
CA ALA A 121 3.01 -15.53 10.46
C ALA A 121 1.98 -15.06 9.42
N PRO A 122 0.66 -15.01 9.71
CA PRO A 122 -0.35 -14.58 8.74
C PRO A 122 -0.14 -13.12 8.27
N HIS A 123 0.27 -12.23 9.18
CA HIS A 123 0.61 -10.85 8.87
C HIS A 123 1.74 -10.75 7.84
N THR A 124 2.77 -11.57 8.02
CA THR A 124 3.96 -11.59 7.15
C THR A 124 3.60 -12.15 5.77
N ILE A 125 2.85 -13.25 5.72
CA ILE A 125 2.41 -13.86 4.46
C ILE A 125 1.53 -12.90 3.66
N LEU A 126 0.56 -12.26 4.31
CA LEU A 126 -0.29 -11.26 3.66
C LEU A 126 0.55 -10.10 3.10
N GLY A 127 1.54 -9.63 3.86
CA GLY A 127 2.49 -8.61 3.41
C GLY A 127 3.26 -9.02 2.15
N VAL A 128 3.77 -10.26 2.10
CA VAL A 128 4.50 -10.81 0.95
C VAL A 128 3.60 -10.97 -0.27
N VAL A 129 2.38 -11.49 -0.09
CA VAL A 129 1.40 -11.68 -1.17
C VAL A 129 1.03 -10.34 -1.80
N VAL A 130 0.72 -9.34 -0.97
CA VAL A 130 0.40 -7.98 -1.42
C VAL A 130 1.58 -7.34 -2.14
N PHE A 131 2.81 -7.52 -1.63
CA PHE A 131 4.03 -7.04 -2.27
C PHE A 131 4.24 -7.67 -3.65
N ALA A 132 4.09 -8.99 -3.75
CA ALA A 132 4.22 -9.72 -5.01
C ALA A 132 3.17 -9.24 -6.03
N ALA A 133 1.91 -9.09 -5.61
CA ALA A 133 0.84 -8.57 -6.46
C ALA A 133 1.15 -7.16 -6.98
N ALA A 134 1.64 -6.27 -6.11
CA ALA A 134 2.04 -4.92 -6.49
C ALA A 134 3.18 -4.91 -7.51
N MET A 135 4.17 -5.79 -7.36
CA MET A 135 5.28 -5.92 -8.30
C MET A 135 4.82 -6.42 -9.67
N VAL A 136 3.92 -7.39 -9.71
CA VAL A 136 3.31 -7.86 -10.98
C VAL A 136 2.54 -6.73 -11.66
N LEU A 137 1.73 -5.98 -10.91
CA LEU A 137 0.97 -4.85 -11.44
C LEU A 137 1.91 -3.80 -12.05
N PHE A 138 2.97 -3.45 -11.32
CA PHE A 138 3.96 -2.47 -11.78
C PHE A 138 4.67 -2.92 -13.05
N LEU A 139 5.11 -4.17 -13.13
CA LEU A 139 5.75 -4.73 -14.32
C LEU A 139 4.80 -4.80 -15.53
N PHE A 140 3.51 -5.06 -15.30
CA PHE A 140 2.49 -5.05 -16.34
C PHE A 140 2.34 -3.66 -16.96
N PHE A 141 2.18 -2.62 -16.13
CA PHE A 141 2.13 -1.23 -16.60
C PHE A 141 3.45 -0.80 -17.28
N GLY A 142 4.60 -1.17 -16.71
CA GLY A 142 5.92 -0.87 -17.28
C GLY A 142 6.12 -1.50 -18.67
N LYS A 143 5.70 -2.75 -18.88
CA LYS A 143 5.74 -3.40 -20.20
C LYS A 143 4.79 -2.74 -21.20
N GLY A 144 3.60 -2.34 -20.78
CA GLY A 144 2.66 -1.59 -21.62
C GLY A 144 3.27 -0.27 -22.10
N PHE A 145 3.93 0.46 -21.19
CA PHE A 145 4.59 1.72 -21.49
C PHE A 145 5.82 1.56 -22.40
N SER A 146 6.64 0.53 -22.17
CA SER A 146 7.79 0.21 -23.03
C SER A 146 7.36 -0.17 -24.46
N ARG A 147 6.20 -0.82 -24.62
CA ARG A 147 5.66 -1.19 -25.93
C ARG A 147 5.12 0.01 -26.72
N TRP A 148 4.73 1.08 -26.02
CA TRP A 148 4.38 2.39 -26.59
C TRP A 148 5.61 3.24 -26.95
N GLU A 149 6.79 2.88 -26.46
CA GLU A 149 8.05 3.58 -26.75
C GLU A 149 8.81 3.01 -27.97
N LYS A 150 8.45 1.79 -28.41
CA LYS A 150 8.93 1.20 -29.69
C LYS A 150 8.13 1.74 -30.86
#